data_AF-A0A9Q0YLC5-F1
#
_entry.id   AF-A0A9Q0YLC5-F1
#
_cell.length_a   1.000
_cell.length_b   1.000
_cell.length_c   1.000
_cell.angle_alpha   90.00
_cell.angle_beta   90.00
_cell.angle_gamma   90.00
#
_symmetry.space_group_name_H-M   'P 1'
#
loop_
_entity.id
_entity.type
_entity.pdbx_description
1 polymer ?
#
loop_
_entity_poly.entity_id
_entity_poly.type
_entity_poly.pdbx_seq_one_letter_code
_entity_poly.pdbx_strand_id
1 'polypeptide(L)'
;MTWRQTLARSIVKQYQWLRNLIGTEPSKPRIAGRQQLRSNAPASTPYEYYKRNLAIPFLDHINENLHTQFTGLAKKATSLLGLVPAVICSDPDSIDINEAVELYSTDLPSPELIWLEVKRWKLRYQRMDADARPDSPAAAIKDCDGTIFPNI
;
A
#
# COMPACT_ATOMS: atom_id res chain seq x y z
N MET A 1 -6.67 19.55 5.10
CA MET A 1 -5.77 19.55 6.28
C MET A 1 -5.01 18.23 6.25
N THR A 2 -3.72 18.26 5.96
CA THR A 2 -2.96 17.13 5.40
C THR A 2 -2.37 16.20 6.47
N TRP A 3 -2.33 14.89 6.19
CA TRP A 3 -1.76 13.83 7.03
C TRP A 3 -0.36 14.17 7.61
N ARG A 4 0.41 14.97 6.89
CA ARG A 4 1.72 15.50 7.32
C ARG A 4 1.66 16.31 8.62
N GLN A 5 0.61 17.11 8.82
CA GLN A 5 0.44 17.90 10.04
C GLN A 5 0.05 17.01 11.24
N THR A 6 -0.79 16.01 11.01
CA THR A 6 -1.20 15.04 12.04
C THR A 6 -0.02 14.20 12.50
N LEU A 7 0.80 13.71 11.55
CA LEU A 7 2.00 12.93 11.85
C LEU A 7 3.03 13.76 12.64
N ALA A 8 3.28 15.00 12.22
CA ALA A 8 4.19 15.90 12.91
C ALA A 8 3.77 16.17 14.36
N ARG A 9 2.47 16.37 14.62
CA ARG A 9 1.93 16.54 15.98
C ARG A 9 2.09 15.27 16.82
N SER A 10 1.90 14.09 16.25
CA SER A 10 2.09 12.82 16.95
C SER A 10 3.54 12.61 17.38
N ILE A 11 4.49 12.91 16.48
CA ILE A 11 5.93 12.80 16.75
C ILE A 11 6.35 13.76 17.88
N VAL A 12 5.86 15.00 17.87
CA VAL A 12 6.15 15.97 18.93
C VAL A 12 5.56 15.53 20.28
N LYS A 13 4.35 14.96 20.30
CA LYS A 13 3.75 14.41 21.53
C LYS A 13 4.56 13.24 22.10
N GLN A 14 4.98 12.29 21.26
CA GLN A 14 5.83 11.17 21.69
C GLN A 14 7.18 11.65 22.21
N TYR A 15 7.77 12.67 21.58
CA TYR A 15 9.00 13.31 22.05
C TYR A 15 8.85 13.93 23.44
N GLN A 16 7.80 14.71 23.67
CA GLN A 16 7.52 15.33 24.97
C GLN A 16 7.25 14.27 26.05
N TRP A 17 6.53 13.21 25.71
CA TRP A 17 6.27 12.09 26.62
C TRP A 17 7.56 11.38 27.04
N LEU A 18 8.41 11.00 26.08
CA LEU A 18 9.71 10.36 26.37
C LEU A 18 10.61 11.26 27.22
N ARG A 19 10.67 12.56 26.90
CA ARG A 19 11.41 13.55 27.69
C ARG A 19 10.94 13.60 29.14
N ASN A 20 9.64 13.66 29.36
CA ASN A 20 9.06 13.71 30.71
C ASN A 20 9.29 12.39 31.48
N LEU A 21 9.26 11.25 30.78
CA LEU A 21 9.50 9.93 31.37
C LEU A 21 10.97 9.75 31.82
N ILE A 22 11.92 10.18 31.00
CA ILE A 22 13.36 9.97 31.24
C ILE A 22 13.95 11.14 32.04
N GLY A 23 13.25 12.28 32.15
CA GLY A 23 13.67 13.45 32.92
C GLY A 23 14.91 14.16 32.35
N THR A 24 15.27 13.89 31.09
CA THR A 24 16.47 14.45 30.44
C THR A 24 16.14 15.09 29.11
N GLU A 25 16.76 16.24 28.84
CA GLU A 25 16.73 16.87 27.53
C GLU A 25 17.58 16.05 26.56
N PRO A 26 17.06 15.67 25.38
CA PRO A 26 17.82 14.89 24.43
C PRO A 26 19.01 15.71 23.91
N SER A 27 20.20 15.20 24.17
CA SER A 27 21.46 15.75 23.68
C SER A 27 21.93 14.98 22.45
N LYS A 28 22.63 15.65 21.52
CA LYS A 28 23.34 14.92 20.46
C LYS A 28 24.51 14.12 21.06
N PRO A 29 24.80 12.91 20.55
CA PRO A 29 25.99 12.16 20.93
C PRO A 29 27.27 12.95 20.70
N ARG A 30 28.32 12.62 21.46
CA ARG A 30 29.64 13.23 21.28
C ARG A 30 30.17 12.89 19.89
N ILE A 31 30.59 13.93 19.16
CA ILE A 31 31.21 13.78 17.84
C ILE A 31 32.68 13.43 18.05
N ALA A 32 33.10 12.23 17.61
CA ALA A 32 34.51 11.85 17.64
C ALA A 32 35.26 12.55 16.50
N GLY A 33 36.48 13.04 16.78
CA GLY A 33 37.33 13.73 15.79
C GLY A 33 37.79 12.82 14.64
N ARG A 34 37.73 11.50 14.83
CA ARG A 34 37.99 10.50 13.79
C ARG A 34 36.90 9.42 13.85
N GLN A 35 36.13 9.27 12.77
CA GLN A 35 35.10 8.27 12.64
C GLN A 35 35.32 7.51 11.33
N GLN A 36 35.49 6.19 11.40
CA GLN A 36 35.88 5.38 10.24
C GLN A 36 34.69 4.81 9.45
N LEU A 37 33.51 4.70 10.09
CA LEU A 37 32.36 4.00 9.53
C LEU A 37 31.30 4.93 8.91
N ARG A 38 31.10 6.14 9.46
CA ARG A 38 30.09 7.08 8.97
C ARG A 38 30.54 8.51 9.18
N SER A 39 30.36 9.36 8.17
CA SER A 39 30.65 10.79 8.26
C SER A 39 29.77 11.48 9.31
N ASN A 40 30.34 12.45 10.01
CA ASN A 40 29.59 13.26 10.96
C ASN A 40 28.68 14.23 10.19
N ALA A 41 27.39 13.92 10.11
CA ALA A 41 26.41 14.83 9.53
C ALA A 41 26.35 16.10 10.39
N PRO A 42 26.58 17.30 9.82
CA PRO A 42 26.53 18.54 10.58
C PRO A 42 25.13 18.70 11.18
N ALA A 43 25.03 19.07 12.45
CA ALA A 43 23.76 19.32 13.12
C ALA A 43 23.96 20.34 14.26
N SER A 44 23.23 21.43 14.18
CA SER A 44 23.30 22.53 15.15
C SER A 44 22.47 22.23 16.40
N THR A 45 21.42 21.40 16.25
CA THR A 45 20.54 20.99 17.35
C THR A 45 20.43 19.47 17.46
N PRO A 46 20.09 18.92 18.66
CA PRO A 46 19.77 17.50 18.81
C PRO A 46 18.66 17.04 17.86
N TYR A 47 17.65 17.88 17.65
CA TYR A 47 16.58 17.61 16.69
C TYR A 47 17.11 17.38 15.27
N GLU A 48 17.96 18.29 14.76
CA GLU A 48 18.57 18.12 13.44
C GLU A 48 19.43 16.87 13.34
N TYR A 49 20.15 16.54 14.41
CA TYR A 49 20.98 15.35 14.46
C TYR A 49 20.15 14.07 14.30
N TYR A 50 19.10 13.89 15.11
CA TYR A 50 18.24 12.70 15.04
C TYR A 50 17.41 12.68 13.77
N LYS A 51 16.97 13.84 13.26
CA LYS A 51 16.28 13.93 11.98
C LYS A 51 17.16 13.38 10.84
N ARG A 52 18.42 13.84 10.74
CA ARG A 52 19.34 13.47 9.65
C ARG A 52 19.89 12.04 9.79
N ASN A 53 20.24 11.60 10.99
CA ASN A 53 20.95 10.34 11.19
C ASN A 53 20.04 9.14 11.47
N LEU A 54 18.80 9.38 11.91
CA LEU A 54 17.86 8.34 12.32
C LEU A 54 16.55 8.44 11.54
N ALA A 55 15.83 9.56 11.62
CA ALA A 55 14.47 9.65 11.06
C ALA A 55 14.47 9.53 9.53
N ILE A 56 15.32 10.28 8.82
CA ILE A 56 15.39 10.22 7.35
C ILE A 56 15.80 8.81 6.88
N PRO A 57 16.95 8.23 7.30
CA PRO A 57 17.33 6.88 6.87
C PRO A 57 16.29 5.81 7.19
N PHE A 58 15.60 5.92 8.33
CA PHE A 58 14.55 4.99 8.71
C PHE A 58 13.32 5.11 7.80
N LEU A 59 12.89 6.33 7.50
CA LEU A 59 11.77 6.57 6.57
C LEU A 59 12.13 6.14 5.15
N ASP A 60 13.35 6.41 4.70
CA ASP A 60 13.86 5.96 3.40
C ASP A 60 13.84 4.42 3.33
N HIS A 61 14.31 3.74 4.39
CA HIS A 61 14.27 2.29 4.47
C HIS A 61 12.84 1.74 4.46
N ILE A 62 11.91 2.33 5.20
CA ILE A 62 10.48 1.94 5.13
C ILE A 62 9.96 2.13 3.71
N ASN A 63 10.28 3.26 3.07
CA ASN A 63 9.83 3.54 1.72
C ASN A 63 10.39 2.52 0.71
N GLU A 64 11.69 2.18 0.80
CA GLU A 64 12.31 1.14 0.01
C GLU A 64 11.68 -0.24 0.23
N ASN A 65 11.37 -0.60 1.48
CA ASN A 65 10.67 -1.85 1.78
C ASN A 65 9.28 -1.88 1.18
N LEU A 66 8.52 -0.77 1.29
CA LEU A 66 7.20 -0.67 0.68
C LEU A 66 7.29 -0.78 -0.84
N HIS A 67 8.23 -0.09 -1.48
CA HIS A 67 8.47 -0.26 -2.91
C HIS A 67 8.83 -1.71 -3.23
N THR A 68 9.76 -2.32 -2.51
CA THR A 68 10.20 -3.69 -2.78
C THR A 68 9.07 -4.70 -2.63
N GLN A 69 8.26 -4.59 -1.56
CA GLN A 69 7.16 -5.52 -1.31
C GLN A 69 5.94 -5.30 -2.21
N PHE A 70 5.66 -4.04 -2.61
CA PHE A 70 4.52 -3.71 -3.47
C PHE A 70 4.87 -3.49 -4.94
N THR A 71 6.04 -3.95 -5.40
CA THR A 71 6.45 -3.85 -6.80
C THR A 71 5.98 -5.03 -7.64
N GLY A 72 5.77 -4.75 -8.94
CA GLY A 72 5.54 -5.75 -9.99
C GLY A 72 4.34 -6.66 -9.72
N LEU A 73 4.59 -7.82 -9.14
CA LEU A 73 3.59 -8.86 -8.92
C LEU A 73 2.48 -8.41 -7.96
N ALA A 74 2.84 -7.72 -6.87
CA ALA A 74 1.85 -7.19 -5.93
C ALA A 74 0.92 -6.16 -6.60
N LYS A 75 1.46 -5.30 -7.48
CA LYS A 75 0.66 -4.34 -8.26
C LYS A 75 -0.31 -5.06 -9.20
N LYS A 76 0.16 -6.07 -9.93
CA LYS A 76 -0.66 -6.91 -10.82
C LYS A 76 -1.74 -7.67 -10.06
N ALA A 77 -1.40 -8.28 -8.92
CA ALA A 77 -2.38 -8.97 -8.08
C ALA A 77 -3.42 -8.01 -7.49
N THR A 78 -2.99 -6.79 -7.11
CA THR A 78 -3.89 -5.78 -6.55
C THR A 78 -4.89 -5.26 -7.59
N SER A 79 -4.53 -5.21 -8.89
CA SER A 79 -5.49 -4.80 -9.93
C SER A 79 -6.67 -5.76 -10.07
N LEU A 80 -6.49 -7.05 -9.72
CA LEU A 80 -7.58 -8.03 -9.66
C LEU A 80 -8.63 -7.71 -8.58
N LEU A 81 -8.31 -6.89 -7.57
CA LEU A 81 -9.33 -6.39 -6.63
C LEU A 81 -10.40 -5.54 -7.34
N GLY A 82 -10.09 -5.03 -8.55
CA GLY A 82 -11.08 -4.41 -9.43
C GLY A 82 -12.24 -5.34 -9.77
N LEU A 83 -12.05 -6.67 -9.79
CA LEU A 83 -13.09 -7.64 -10.10
C LEU A 83 -14.11 -7.85 -8.97
N VAL A 84 -13.86 -7.31 -7.77
CA VAL A 84 -14.81 -7.37 -6.67
C VAL A 84 -16.10 -6.64 -7.08
N PRO A 85 -17.29 -7.27 -6.98
CA PRO A 85 -18.57 -6.69 -7.41
C PRO A 85 -18.86 -5.27 -6.92
N ALA A 86 -18.54 -4.96 -5.66
CA ALA A 86 -18.69 -3.61 -5.12
C ALA A 86 -17.77 -2.58 -5.82
N VAL A 87 -16.58 -2.99 -6.28
CA VAL A 87 -15.61 -2.12 -6.96
C VAL A 87 -15.98 -1.95 -8.43
N ILE A 88 -16.15 -3.04 -9.18
CA ILE A 88 -16.48 -3.02 -10.63
C ILE A 88 -17.80 -2.33 -10.97
N CYS A 89 -18.75 -2.33 -10.03
CA CYS A 89 -20.02 -1.64 -10.23
C CYS A 89 -19.96 -0.16 -9.84
N SER A 90 -18.97 0.27 -9.07
CA SER A 90 -18.83 1.66 -8.60
C SER A 90 -18.06 2.53 -9.59
N ASP A 91 -17.00 2.00 -10.21
CA ASP A 91 -16.23 2.71 -11.24
C ASP A 91 -16.03 1.82 -12.48
N PRO A 92 -16.81 2.07 -13.56
CA PRO A 92 -16.79 1.30 -14.80
C PRO A 92 -15.47 1.27 -15.56
N ASP A 93 -14.73 2.37 -15.52
CA ASP A 93 -13.63 2.65 -16.45
C ASP A 93 -12.26 2.49 -15.75
N SER A 94 -12.26 2.21 -14.44
CA SER A 94 -11.03 2.13 -13.64
C SER A 94 -10.36 0.76 -13.65
N ILE A 95 -10.97 -0.27 -14.22
CA ILE A 95 -10.42 -1.63 -14.18
C ILE A 95 -9.51 -1.85 -15.39
N ASP A 96 -8.22 -1.86 -15.13
CA ASP A 96 -7.21 -2.40 -16.03
C ASP A 96 -6.54 -3.61 -15.40
N ILE A 97 -6.90 -4.79 -15.89
CA ILE A 97 -6.31 -6.07 -15.48
C ILE A 97 -5.43 -6.69 -16.55
N ASN A 98 -5.07 -5.97 -17.63
CA ASN A 98 -4.33 -6.55 -18.76
C ASN A 98 -3.01 -7.19 -18.32
N GLU A 99 -2.21 -6.50 -17.50
CA GLU A 99 -0.94 -7.04 -16.98
C GLU A 99 -1.12 -8.28 -16.08
N ALA A 100 -2.26 -8.39 -15.39
CA ALA A 100 -2.59 -9.53 -14.55
C ALA A 100 -3.08 -10.72 -15.40
N VAL A 101 -3.90 -10.47 -16.41
CA VAL A 101 -4.32 -11.48 -17.39
C VAL A 101 -3.13 -12.05 -18.14
N GLU A 102 -2.19 -11.20 -18.57
CA GLU A 102 -0.94 -11.64 -19.19
C GLU A 102 -0.10 -12.51 -18.24
N LEU A 103 -0.05 -12.14 -16.95
CA LEU A 103 0.67 -12.92 -15.94
C LEU A 103 0.10 -14.34 -15.76
N TYR A 104 -1.23 -14.48 -15.82
CA TYR A 104 -1.93 -15.75 -15.59
C TYR A 104 -2.39 -16.43 -16.89
N SER A 105 -1.93 -15.98 -18.06
CA SER A 105 -2.48 -16.43 -19.35
C SER A 105 -2.36 -17.94 -19.60
N THR A 106 -1.37 -18.59 -19.00
CA THR A 106 -1.17 -20.06 -19.09
C THR A 106 -2.13 -20.85 -18.21
N ASP A 107 -2.67 -20.23 -17.17
CA ASP A 107 -3.56 -20.86 -16.19
C ASP A 107 -5.04 -20.63 -16.54
N LEU A 108 -5.32 -19.66 -17.42
CA LEU A 108 -6.66 -19.30 -17.86
C LEU A 108 -7.13 -20.22 -19.01
N PRO A 109 -8.37 -20.75 -18.96
CA PRO A 109 -8.90 -21.61 -20.02
C PRO A 109 -9.03 -20.92 -21.38
N SER A 110 -9.40 -19.64 -21.40
CA SER A 110 -9.58 -18.85 -22.64
C SER A 110 -9.34 -17.36 -22.35
N PRO A 111 -8.06 -16.93 -22.23
CA PRO A 111 -7.70 -15.56 -21.85
C PRO A 111 -8.34 -14.49 -22.75
N GLU A 112 -8.54 -14.78 -24.03
CA GLU A 112 -9.15 -13.89 -25.01
C GLU A 112 -10.62 -13.54 -24.71
N LEU A 113 -11.30 -14.35 -23.89
CA LEU A 113 -12.70 -14.15 -23.51
C LEU A 113 -12.86 -13.36 -22.20
N ILE A 114 -11.77 -13.04 -21.50
CA ILE A 114 -11.82 -12.42 -20.16
C ILE A 114 -12.68 -11.15 -20.13
N TRP A 115 -12.53 -10.26 -21.11
CA TRP A 115 -13.26 -8.99 -21.13
C TRP A 115 -14.76 -9.17 -21.36
N LEU A 116 -15.16 -10.25 -22.06
CA LEU A 116 -16.57 -10.60 -22.20
C LEU A 116 -17.13 -11.12 -20.88
N GLU A 117 -16.35 -11.92 -20.14
CA GLU A 117 -16.72 -12.40 -18.81
C GLU A 117 -16.79 -11.26 -17.81
N VAL A 118 -15.81 -10.35 -17.78
CA VAL A 118 -15.80 -9.17 -16.89
C VAL A 118 -17.03 -8.31 -17.13
N LYS A 119 -17.42 -8.13 -18.40
CA LYS A 119 -18.66 -7.42 -18.76
C LYS A 119 -19.91 -8.13 -18.22
N ARG A 120 -20.00 -9.46 -18.36
CA ARG A 120 -21.13 -10.26 -17.84
C ARG A 120 -21.17 -10.28 -16.32
N TRP A 121 -20.01 -10.42 -15.69
CA TRP A 121 -19.82 -10.38 -14.24
C TRP A 121 -20.33 -9.07 -13.67
N LYS A 122 -19.93 -7.95 -14.25
CA LYS A 122 -20.46 -6.62 -13.91
C LYS A 122 -21.97 -6.54 -14.05
N LEU A 123 -22.52 -6.92 -15.22
CA LEU A 123 -23.96 -6.84 -15.50
C LEU A 123 -24.80 -7.65 -14.50
N ARG A 124 -24.26 -8.76 -13.98
CA ARG A 124 -24.91 -9.58 -12.95
C ARG A 124 -25.14 -8.78 -11.67
N TYR A 125 -24.13 -8.07 -11.17
CA TYR A 125 -24.20 -7.35 -9.89
C TYR A 125 -24.70 -5.90 -9.99
N GLN A 126 -24.68 -5.30 -11.19
CA GLN A 126 -25.28 -3.98 -11.41
C GLN A 126 -26.77 -3.93 -11.11
N ARG A 127 -27.47 -5.06 -11.26
CA ARG A 127 -28.90 -5.18 -10.99
C ARG A 127 -29.22 -5.31 -9.49
N MET A 128 -28.20 -5.51 -8.65
CA MET A 128 -28.33 -5.63 -7.21
C MET A 128 -28.09 -4.27 -6.55
N ASP A 129 -28.74 -4.06 -5.40
CA ASP A 129 -28.46 -2.92 -4.52
C ASP A 129 -27.00 -2.92 -4.07
N ALA A 130 -26.41 -1.74 -3.91
CA ALA A 130 -24.99 -1.59 -3.58
C ALA A 130 -24.58 -2.36 -2.32
N ASP A 131 -25.44 -2.34 -1.29
CA ASP A 131 -25.20 -3.00 0.00
C ASP A 131 -25.29 -4.53 -0.07
N ALA A 132 -25.91 -5.07 -1.13
CA ALA A 132 -26.05 -6.51 -1.33
C ALA A 132 -24.93 -7.11 -2.19
N ARG A 133 -24.03 -6.27 -2.74
CA ARG A 133 -22.94 -6.73 -3.59
C ARG A 133 -21.80 -7.28 -2.73
N PRO A 134 -21.13 -8.37 -3.15
CA PRO A 134 -19.90 -8.81 -2.52
C PRO A 134 -18.86 -7.66 -2.50
N ASP A 135 -18.39 -7.34 -1.30
CA ASP A 135 -17.45 -6.24 -1.01
C ASP A 135 -16.01 -6.72 -0.79
N SER A 136 -15.81 -8.04 -0.83
CA SER A 136 -14.51 -8.69 -0.62
C SER A 136 -14.27 -9.81 -1.65
N PRO A 137 -13.00 -10.11 -1.98
CA PRO A 137 -12.67 -11.22 -2.86
C PRO A 137 -13.21 -12.57 -2.37
N ALA A 138 -13.17 -12.82 -1.06
CA ALA A 138 -13.66 -14.07 -0.49
C ALA A 138 -15.17 -14.26 -0.72
N ALA A 139 -15.97 -13.19 -0.58
CA ALA A 139 -17.39 -13.24 -0.89
C ALA A 139 -17.64 -13.39 -2.40
N ALA A 140 -16.90 -12.65 -3.23
CA ALA A 140 -17.01 -12.70 -4.68
C ALA A 140 -16.71 -14.10 -5.25
N ILE A 141 -15.66 -14.76 -4.77
CA ILE A 141 -15.27 -16.12 -5.20
C ILE A 141 -16.32 -17.15 -4.83
N LYS A 142 -16.95 -17.02 -3.65
CA LYS A 142 -18.01 -17.94 -3.21
C LYS A 142 -19.22 -17.92 -4.15
N ASP A 143 -19.51 -16.75 -4.71
CA ASP A 143 -20.63 -16.55 -5.63
C ASP A 143 -20.21 -16.69 -7.12
N CYS A 144 -18.91 -16.86 -7.39
CA CYS A 144 -18.38 -17.03 -8.74
C CYS A 144 -18.62 -18.48 -9.20
N ASP A 145 -19.49 -18.63 -10.20
CA ASP A 145 -19.71 -19.91 -10.85
C ASP A 145 -18.64 -20.14 -11.92
N GLY A 146 -17.69 -21.04 -11.65
CA GLY A 146 -16.60 -21.37 -12.57
C GLY A 146 -17.04 -22.00 -13.90
N THR A 147 -18.31 -22.39 -14.05
CA THR A 147 -18.86 -22.81 -15.35
C THR A 147 -19.32 -21.62 -16.20
N ILE A 148 -19.74 -20.53 -15.55
CA ILE A 148 -20.26 -19.31 -16.21
C ILE A 148 -19.13 -18.30 -16.43
N PHE A 149 -18.17 -18.24 -15.50
CA PHE A 149 -17.03 -17.32 -15.51
C PHE A 149 -15.71 -18.09 -15.33
N PRO A 150 -15.32 -18.96 -16.28
CA PRO A 150 -14.13 -19.80 -16.15
C PRO A 150 -12.80 -19.03 -16.10
N ASN A 151 -12.77 -17.74 -16.47
CA ASN A 151 -11.57 -16.91 -16.44
C ASN A 151 -11.56 -15.87 -15.29
N ILE A 152 -12.62 -15.78 -14.48
CA ILE A 152 -12.74 -14.86 -13.31
C ILE A 152 -12.68 -15.64 -12.00
#